data_AF-A0A2D6E5R4-F1
#
_entry.id   AF-A0A2D6E5R4-F1
#
_cell.length_a   1.000
_cell.length_b   1.000
_cell.length_c   1.000
_cell.angle_alpha   90.00
_cell.angle_beta   90.00
_cell.angle_gamma   90.00
#
_symmetry.space_group_name_H-M   'P 1'
#
loop_
_entity.id
_entity.type
_entity.pdbx_description
1 polymer ?
#
loop_
_entity_poly.entity_id
_entity_poly.type
_entity_poly.pdbx_seq_one_letter_code
_entity_poly.pdbx_strand_id
1 'polypeptide(L)'
;MAETLSVGDMLPNKFEPKRKFRWVFAIEGIDAFLMKSAARPNVTISEQEIQYMNSRRYLAGKLNYDAISVTLYDPIAPSGAQQVMEWVRTHTETVSGRSGYADFYKRDCQLKMLDPVGTVVELWDLKGCFLTSAGFGDLDYGTEDPTEIALTIRFDNCVLQY
;
A
#
# COMPACT_ATOMS: atom_id res chain seq x y z
N MET A 1 45.27 10.42 1.47
CA MET A 1 45.40 11.83 1.91
C MET A 1 44.24 12.07 2.86
N ALA A 2 44.48 12.57 4.07
CA ALA A 2 43.39 12.86 5.00
C ALA A 2 42.69 14.14 4.52
N GLU A 3 41.39 14.05 4.27
CA GLU A 3 40.56 15.18 3.85
C GLU A 3 39.77 15.70 5.05
N THR A 4 39.81 17.01 5.27
CA THR A 4 39.05 17.66 6.33
C THR A 4 37.65 17.97 5.83
N LEU A 5 36.61 17.46 6.50
CA LEU A 5 35.21 17.74 6.18
C LEU A 5 34.90 19.24 6.32
N SER A 6 33.97 19.73 5.50
CA SER A 6 33.47 21.10 5.63
C SER A 6 32.62 21.25 6.89
N VAL A 7 32.61 22.43 7.51
CA VAL A 7 31.81 22.69 8.72
C VAL A 7 30.31 22.41 8.47
N GLY A 8 29.82 22.63 7.25
CA GLY A 8 28.44 22.33 6.87
C GLY A 8 28.10 20.84 6.90
N ASP A 9 29.07 19.97 6.60
CA ASP A 9 28.92 18.51 6.67
C ASP A 9 29.09 17.99 8.11
N MET A 10 29.72 18.80 8.97
CA MET A 10 29.91 18.51 10.40
C MET A 10 28.75 18.99 11.26
N LEU A 11 27.91 19.90 10.76
CA LEU A 11 26.75 20.42 11.49
C LEU A 11 25.48 19.64 11.09
N PRO A 12 24.73 19.09 12.05
CA PRO A 12 23.45 18.46 11.76
C PRO A 12 22.49 19.51 11.17
N ASN A 13 22.05 19.27 9.94
CA ASN A 13 20.98 20.05 9.34
C ASN A 13 19.73 19.99 10.23
N LYS A 14 18.84 20.99 10.19
CA LYS A 14 17.53 20.90 10.88
C LYS A 14 16.76 19.71 10.32
N PHE A 15 16.80 18.58 11.01
CA PHE A 15 16.32 17.29 10.55
C PHE A 15 15.17 16.81 11.43
N GLU A 16 13.95 16.76 10.89
CA GLU A 16 12.84 16.03 11.50
C GLU A 16 12.50 14.82 10.61
N PRO A 17 12.65 13.58 11.11
CA PRO A 17 12.32 12.39 10.34
C PRO A 17 10.79 12.22 10.20
N LYS A 18 10.36 11.66 9.05
CA LYS A 18 8.97 11.22 8.87
C LYS A 18 8.61 10.19 9.95
N ARG A 19 7.38 10.25 10.47
CA ARG A 19 6.90 9.34 11.51
C ARG A 19 5.98 8.28 10.93
N LYS A 20 6.09 7.04 11.40
CA LYS A 20 5.32 5.87 10.91
C LYS A 20 3.80 6.03 10.99
N PHE A 21 3.29 6.94 11.81
CA PHE A 21 1.86 7.15 12.04
C PHE A 21 1.28 8.36 11.29
N ARG A 22 2.10 9.16 10.60
CA ARG A 22 1.63 10.36 9.89
C ARG A 22 1.39 10.03 8.42
N TRP A 23 0.24 9.43 8.14
CA TRP A 23 -0.16 9.07 6.78
C TRP A 23 -1.67 8.99 6.63
N VAL A 24 -2.13 9.05 5.38
CA VAL A 24 -3.52 8.81 4.96
C VAL A 24 -3.47 7.89 3.75
N PHE A 25 -4.19 6.78 3.82
CA PHE A 25 -4.40 5.90 2.66
C PHE A 25 -5.83 6.11 2.17
N ALA A 26 -5.98 6.75 1.02
CA ALA A 26 -7.25 6.93 0.34
C ALA A 26 -7.48 5.78 -0.65
N ILE A 27 -8.56 5.03 -0.45
CA ILE A 27 -9.05 4.00 -1.36
C ILE A 27 -10.43 4.45 -1.83
N GLU A 28 -10.67 4.45 -3.14
CA GLU A 28 -12.00 4.82 -3.64
C GLU A 28 -13.07 3.89 -3.04
N GLY A 29 -14.12 4.48 -2.45
CA GLY A 29 -15.23 3.75 -1.81
C GLY A 29 -14.93 3.15 -0.43
N ILE A 30 -13.75 3.38 0.14
CA ILE A 30 -13.45 3.04 1.54
C ILE A 30 -12.95 4.29 2.27
N ASP A 31 -13.55 4.58 3.41
CA ASP A 31 -13.20 5.74 4.20
C ASP A 31 -11.78 5.63 4.80
N ALA A 32 -10.95 6.63 4.54
CA ALA A 32 -9.54 6.60 4.95
C ALA A 32 -9.33 6.60 6.48
N PHE A 33 -10.30 7.08 7.26
CA PHE A 33 -10.21 7.10 8.73
C PHE A 33 -10.35 5.71 9.35
N LEU A 34 -10.81 4.71 8.58
CA LEU A 34 -10.89 3.32 9.00
C LEU A 34 -9.52 2.64 9.04
N MET A 35 -8.52 3.22 8.35
CA MET A 35 -7.20 2.62 8.20
C MET A 35 -6.44 2.55 9.54
N LYS A 36 -6.10 1.34 9.96
CA LYS A 36 -5.24 1.07 11.12
C LYS A 36 -3.78 0.87 10.72
N SER A 37 -3.53 0.09 9.66
CA SER A 37 -2.17 -0.14 9.17
C SER A 37 -2.10 -0.24 7.64
N ALA A 38 -0.95 0.11 7.10
CA ALA A 38 -0.65 0.00 5.68
C ALA A 38 0.85 -0.21 5.45
N ALA A 39 1.18 -0.85 4.33
CA ALA A 39 2.55 -0.95 3.84
C ALA A 39 2.78 -0.01 2.65
N ARG A 40 4.03 0.44 2.51
CA ARG A 40 4.49 1.11 1.29
C ARG A 40 4.67 0.07 0.17
N PRO A 41 4.54 0.47 -1.11
CA PRO A 41 4.87 -0.40 -2.23
C PRO A 41 6.31 -0.92 -2.12
N ASN A 42 6.50 -2.22 -2.34
CA ASN A 42 7.83 -2.81 -2.49
C ASN A 42 8.09 -3.13 -3.97
N VAL A 43 9.31 -2.83 -4.44
CA VAL A 43 9.72 -2.98 -5.83
C VAL A 43 10.81 -4.04 -5.90
N THR A 44 10.58 -5.08 -6.70
CA THR A 44 11.56 -6.11 -6.99
C THR A 44 11.88 -6.08 -8.49
N ILE A 45 13.17 -6.15 -8.83
CA ILE A 45 13.62 -6.23 -10.23
C ILE A 45 14.32 -7.57 -10.38
N SER A 46 13.79 -8.43 -11.24
CA SER A 46 14.45 -9.72 -11.52
C SER A 46 15.77 -9.51 -12.25
N GLU A 47 16.68 -10.48 -12.16
CA GLU A 47 17.93 -10.47 -12.92
C GLU A 47 17.91 -11.51 -14.03
N GLN A 48 18.57 -11.20 -15.15
CA GLN A 48 18.84 -12.13 -16.23
C GLN A 48 20.35 -12.39 -16.29
N GLU A 49 20.75 -13.60 -15.92
CA GLU A 49 22.14 -14.06 -16.07
C GLU A 49 22.44 -14.40 -17.54
N ILE A 50 23.54 -13.85 -18.06
CA ILE A 50 24.11 -14.18 -19.35
C ILE A 50 25.50 -14.78 -19.11
N GLN A 51 25.65 -16.05 -19.46
CA GLN A 51 26.94 -16.72 -19.42
C GLN A 51 27.80 -16.26 -20.60
N TYR A 52 29.03 -15.84 -20.31
CA TYR A 52 29.99 -15.42 -21.33
C TYR A 52 31.37 -16.01 -21.05
N MET A 53 31.72 -17.03 -21.84
CA MET A 53 32.94 -17.83 -21.69
C MET A 53 33.10 -18.33 -20.25
N ASN A 54 34.13 -17.86 -19.53
CA ASN A 54 34.44 -18.23 -18.15
C ASN A 54 33.84 -17.26 -17.11
N SER A 55 32.93 -16.37 -17.52
CA SER A 55 32.35 -15.31 -16.67
C SER A 55 30.83 -15.25 -16.79
N ARG A 56 30.19 -14.58 -15.83
CA ARG A 56 28.75 -14.32 -15.81
C ARG A 56 28.52 -12.81 -15.87
N ARG A 57 27.51 -12.38 -16.62
CA ARG A 57 27.01 -11.00 -16.64
C ARG A 57 25.55 -11.00 -16.21
N TYR A 58 25.11 -9.92 -15.59
CA TYR A 58 23.73 -9.77 -15.11
C TYR A 58 23.12 -8.53 -15.76
N LEU A 59 21.93 -8.70 -16.36
CA LEU A 59 21.09 -7.61 -16.86
C LEU A 59 19.81 -7.52 -16.03
N ALA A 60 19.23 -6.33 -15.94
CA ALA A 60 17.94 -6.14 -15.29
C ALA A 60 16.83 -6.81 -16.12
N GLY A 61 16.00 -7.60 -15.44
CA GLY A 61 14.81 -8.24 -15.95
C GLY A 61 13.55 -7.39 -15.74
N LYS A 62 12.44 -8.05 -15.43
CA LYS A 62 11.14 -7.38 -15.25
C LYS A 62 11.03 -6.78 -13.85
N LEU A 63 10.50 -5.56 -13.79
CA LEU A 63 10.06 -4.93 -12.55
C LEU A 63 8.74 -5.56 -12.11
N ASN A 64 8.64 -5.88 -10.82
CA ASN A 64 7.46 -6.41 -10.17
C ASN A 64 7.15 -5.59 -8.91
N TYR A 65 5.87 -5.27 -8.74
CA TYR A 65 5.35 -4.67 -7.53
C TYR A 65 4.73 -5.75 -6.65
N ASP A 66 5.10 -5.78 -5.37
CA ASP A 66 4.51 -6.72 -4.42
C ASP A 66 3.11 -6.28 -3.97
N ALA A 67 2.30 -7.24 -3.50
CA ALA A 67 1.01 -6.92 -2.91
C ALA A 67 1.21 -6.11 -1.63
N ILE A 68 0.27 -5.23 -1.34
CA ILE A 68 0.24 -4.47 -0.09
C ILE A 68 -0.84 -5.06 0.82
N SER A 69 -0.46 -5.29 2.07
CA SER A 69 -1.40 -5.63 3.12
C SER A 69 -1.82 -4.37 3.88
N VAL A 70 -3.12 -4.22 4.11
CA VAL A 70 -3.70 -3.14 4.92
C VAL A 70 -4.66 -3.73 5.94
N THR A 71 -4.79 -3.05 7.08
CA THR A 71 -5.80 -3.39 8.10
C THR A 71 -6.69 -2.20 8.39
N LEU A 72 -7.98 -2.48 8.54
CA LEU A 72 -9.03 -1.52 8.82
C LEU A 72 -9.70 -1.84 10.14
N TYR A 73 -10.21 -0.83 10.83
CA TYR A 73 -11.25 -1.02 11.82
C TYR A 73 -12.60 -1.29 11.13
N ASP A 74 -13.43 -2.14 11.72
CA ASP A 74 -14.82 -2.35 11.30
C ASP A 74 -15.79 -1.67 12.29
N PRO A 75 -16.15 -0.39 12.07
CA PRO A 75 -17.09 0.31 12.94
C PRO A 75 -18.54 -0.04 12.60
N ILE A 76 -19.44 0.33 13.51
CA ILE A 76 -20.89 0.11 13.36
C ILE A 76 -21.46 0.97 12.22
N ALA A 77 -21.06 2.23 12.11
CA ALA A 77 -21.54 3.16 11.10
C ALA A 77 -20.50 4.26 10.77
N PRO A 78 -20.21 4.53 9.48
CA PRO A 78 -20.53 3.68 8.33
C PRO A 78 -19.75 2.36 8.41
N SER A 79 -20.39 1.22 8.09
CA SER A 79 -19.76 -0.09 8.30
C SER A 79 -18.58 -0.33 7.36
N GLY A 80 -17.42 -0.67 7.93
CA GLY A 80 -16.21 -0.99 7.17
C GLY A 80 -16.41 -2.26 6.35
N ALA A 81 -17.05 -3.28 6.94
CA ALA A 81 -17.38 -4.51 6.25
C ALA A 81 -18.29 -4.29 5.03
N GLN A 82 -19.27 -3.39 5.13
CA GLN A 82 -20.13 -3.04 4.00
C GLN A 82 -19.34 -2.38 2.87
N GLN A 83 -18.51 -1.38 3.17
CA GLN A 83 -17.67 -0.70 2.17
C GLN A 83 -16.72 -1.66 1.45
N VAL A 84 -16.09 -2.57 2.21
CA VAL A 84 -15.23 -3.62 1.65
C VAL A 84 -16.04 -4.58 0.78
N MET A 85 -17.22 -5.01 1.21
CA MET A 85 -18.05 -5.93 0.44
C MET A 85 -18.60 -5.32 -0.85
N GLU A 86 -18.86 -4.01 -0.89
CA GLU A 86 -19.20 -3.33 -2.14
C GLU A 86 -18.07 -3.43 -3.16
N TRP A 87 -16.80 -3.36 -2.73
CA TRP A 87 -15.66 -3.60 -3.61
C TRP A 87 -15.49 -5.08 -3.98
N VAL A 88 -15.66 -6.00 -3.04
CA VAL A 88 -15.60 -7.45 -3.35
C VAL A 88 -16.65 -7.82 -4.41
N ARG A 89 -17.86 -7.28 -4.31
CA ARG A 89 -18.95 -7.56 -5.26
C ARG A 89 -18.69 -7.10 -6.68
N THR A 90 -17.85 -6.09 -6.89
CA THR A 90 -17.46 -5.71 -8.26
C THR A 90 -16.55 -6.75 -8.91
N HIS A 91 -15.87 -7.61 -8.13
CA HIS A 91 -15.09 -8.73 -8.68
C HIS A 91 -16.02 -9.84 -9.16
N THR A 92 -16.95 -10.28 -8.30
CA THR A 92 -17.99 -11.26 -8.64
C THR A 92 -19.19 -11.04 -7.73
N GLU A 93 -20.36 -10.84 -8.33
CA GLU A 93 -21.61 -10.68 -7.60
C GLU A 93 -22.21 -12.05 -7.26
N THR A 94 -22.27 -12.37 -5.98
CA THR A 94 -22.73 -13.68 -5.48
C THR A 94 -24.22 -13.93 -5.74
N VAL A 95 -25.04 -12.89 -5.81
CA VAL A 95 -26.49 -13.05 -6.03
C VAL A 95 -26.82 -13.41 -7.47
N SER A 96 -26.08 -12.84 -8.44
CA SER A 96 -26.33 -13.05 -9.87
C SER A 96 -25.34 -14.01 -10.54
N GLY A 97 -24.24 -14.35 -9.87
CA GLY A 97 -23.14 -15.14 -10.42
C GLY A 97 -22.32 -14.43 -11.51
N ARG A 98 -22.54 -13.12 -11.72
CA ARG A 98 -21.83 -12.36 -12.76
C ARG A 98 -20.49 -11.87 -12.26
N SER A 99 -19.44 -12.08 -13.06
CA SER A 99 -18.13 -11.48 -12.81
C SER A 99 -18.06 -10.07 -13.39
N GLY A 100 -17.40 -9.15 -12.68
CA GLY A 100 -17.19 -7.79 -13.17
C GLY A 100 -16.02 -7.70 -14.14
N TYR A 101 -16.05 -6.68 -14.99
CA TYR A 101 -14.91 -6.32 -15.84
C TYR A 101 -13.79 -5.72 -14.98
N ALA A 102 -12.56 -5.79 -15.48
CA ALA A 102 -11.41 -5.16 -14.82
C ALA A 102 -11.63 -3.69 -14.51
N ASP A 103 -12.30 -2.97 -15.41
CA ASP A 103 -12.67 -1.56 -15.23
C ASP A 103 -13.66 -1.31 -14.08
N PHE A 104 -14.37 -2.35 -13.60
CA PHE A 104 -15.34 -2.22 -12.50
C PHE A 104 -14.73 -2.51 -11.13
N TYR A 105 -13.82 -3.50 -11.06
CA TYR A 105 -13.20 -3.89 -9.80
C TYR A 105 -11.85 -3.25 -9.54
N LYS A 106 -11.19 -2.72 -10.57
CA LYS A 106 -9.96 -1.96 -10.38
C LYS A 106 -10.28 -0.54 -9.93
N ARG A 107 -9.58 -0.10 -8.90
CA ARG A 107 -9.70 1.25 -8.32
C ARG A 107 -8.33 1.92 -8.23
N ASP A 108 -8.34 3.23 -8.16
CA ASP A 108 -7.14 3.99 -7.85
C ASP A 108 -7.00 4.18 -6.33
N CYS A 109 -5.76 4.16 -5.86
CA CYS A 109 -5.41 4.20 -4.44
C CYS A 109 -4.27 5.19 -4.21
N GLN A 110 -4.30 5.93 -3.12
CA GLN A 110 -3.27 6.94 -2.81
C GLN A 110 -2.79 6.82 -1.37
N LEU A 111 -1.49 6.56 -1.18
CA LEU A 111 -0.84 6.63 0.13
C LEU A 111 -0.09 7.95 0.27
N LYS A 112 -0.54 8.78 1.20
CA LYS A 112 -0.01 10.14 1.45
C LYS A 112 0.73 10.14 2.78
N MET A 113 2.01 10.54 2.79
CA MET A 113 2.75 10.80 4.02
C MET A 113 2.63 12.28 4.39
N LEU A 114 2.46 12.57 5.68
CA LEU A 114 2.16 13.91 6.15
C LEU A 114 3.29 14.49 7.02
N ASP A 115 3.47 15.80 6.93
CA ASP A 115 4.26 16.59 7.88
C ASP A 115 3.46 16.84 9.20
N PRO A 116 4.02 17.53 10.21
CA PRO A 116 3.30 17.84 11.45
C PRO A 116 2.06 18.71 11.29
N VAL A 117 1.93 19.45 10.18
CA VAL A 117 0.86 20.43 9.91
C VAL A 117 -0.22 19.83 8.99
N GLY A 118 0.03 18.65 8.41
CA GLY A 118 -0.88 17.96 7.50
C GLY A 118 -0.56 18.14 6.01
N THR A 119 0.57 18.76 5.67
CA THR A 119 1.04 18.87 4.29
C THR A 119 1.46 17.50 3.77
N VAL A 120 1.06 17.16 2.54
CA VAL A 120 1.53 15.95 1.86
C VAL A 120 2.97 16.13 1.41
N VAL A 121 3.88 15.32 1.94
CA VAL A 121 5.34 15.35 1.66
C VAL A 121 5.85 14.12 0.90
N GLU A 122 4.95 13.19 0.59
CA GLU A 122 5.20 11.98 -0.20
C GLU A 122 3.84 11.46 -0.64
N LEU A 123 3.67 11.16 -1.92
CA LEU A 123 2.45 10.57 -2.42
C LEU A 123 2.77 9.37 -3.31
N TRP A 124 2.31 8.20 -2.92
CA TRP A 124 2.29 7.02 -3.77
C TRP A 124 0.93 6.92 -4.44
N ASP A 125 0.90 6.98 -5.76
CA ASP A 125 -0.29 6.82 -6.59
C ASP A 125 -0.29 5.41 -7.18
N LEU A 126 -1.22 4.57 -6.74
CA LEU A 126 -1.34 3.17 -7.11
C LEU A 126 -2.51 3.03 -8.09
N LYS A 127 -2.23 2.44 -9.26
CA LYS A 127 -3.18 2.31 -10.36
C LYS A 127 -3.60 0.86 -10.57
N GLY A 128 -4.87 0.68 -10.89
CA GLY A 128 -5.40 -0.65 -11.22
C GLY A 128 -5.49 -1.58 -10.01
N CYS A 129 -5.79 -1.05 -8.82
CA CYS A 129 -5.80 -1.80 -7.57
C CYS A 129 -7.01 -2.73 -7.49
N PHE A 130 -6.82 -3.97 -7.06
CA PHE A 130 -7.89 -4.95 -6.83
C PHE A 130 -7.56 -5.83 -5.62
N LEU A 131 -8.59 -6.48 -5.07
CA LEU A 131 -8.44 -7.32 -3.89
C LEU A 131 -8.05 -8.74 -4.29
N THR A 132 -6.98 -9.25 -3.68
CA THR A 132 -6.66 -10.69 -3.74
C THR A 132 -7.15 -11.44 -2.50
N SER A 133 -7.39 -10.72 -1.39
CA SER A 133 -8.03 -11.28 -0.20
C SER A 133 -8.72 -10.19 0.61
N ALA A 134 -9.82 -10.58 1.26
CA ALA A 134 -10.52 -9.80 2.28
C ALA A 134 -10.93 -10.73 3.42
N GLY A 135 -10.33 -10.55 4.59
CA GLY A 135 -10.62 -11.31 5.81
C GLY A 135 -11.29 -10.42 6.85
N PHE A 136 -12.39 -10.89 7.45
CA PHE A 136 -13.23 -10.13 8.38
C PHE A 136 -12.96 -10.48 9.86
N GLY A 137 -11.80 -11.07 10.14
CA GLY A 137 -11.40 -11.46 11.49
C GLY A 137 -12.21 -12.63 12.08
N ASP A 138 -11.89 -12.93 13.34
CA ASP A 138 -12.59 -13.90 14.18
C ASP A 138 -13.43 -13.17 15.24
N LEU A 139 -14.38 -13.87 15.87
CA LEU A 139 -15.23 -13.33 16.95
C LEU A 139 -14.98 -14.10 18.25
N ASP A 140 -14.70 -13.39 19.35
CA ASP A 140 -14.43 -13.98 20.65
C ASP A 140 -15.10 -13.18 21.78
N TYR A 141 -15.91 -13.85 22.61
CA TYR A 141 -16.52 -13.25 23.80
C TYR A 141 -15.52 -13.01 24.95
N GLY A 142 -14.30 -13.57 24.88
CA GLY A 142 -13.27 -13.45 25.90
C GLY A 142 -12.37 -12.21 25.78
N THR A 143 -12.53 -11.40 24.73
CA THR A 143 -11.69 -10.22 24.46
C THR A 143 -12.53 -8.95 24.29
N GLU A 144 -11.89 -7.79 24.51
CA GLU A 144 -12.50 -6.46 24.31
C GLU A 144 -11.89 -5.72 23.10
N ASP A 145 -11.09 -6.42 22.31
CA ASP A 145 -10.40 -5.84 21.15
C ASP A 145 -11.41 -5.42 20.06
N PRO A 146 -11.18 -4.29 19.37
CA PRO A 146 -12.03 -3.88 18.26
C PRO A 146 -11.91 -4.87 17.09
N THR A 147 -13.00 -5.05 16.35
CA THR A 147 -13.03 -5.85 15.14
C THR A 147 -12.26 -5.19 14.01
N GLU A 148 -11.52 -6.02 13.26
CA GLU A 148 -10.63 -5.57 12.19
C GLU A 148 -10.84 -6.35 10.89
N ILE A 149 -10.60 -5.68 9.77
CA ILE A 149 -10.64 -6.28 8.44
C ILE A 149 -9.22 -6.23 7.87
N ALA A 150 -8.74 -7.37 7.37
CA ALA A 150 -7.45 -7.49 6.72
C ALA A 150 -7.63 -7.64 5.20
N LEU A 151 -7.03 -6.73 4.43
CA LEU A 151 -7.06 -6.78 2.97
C LEU A 151 -5.67 -6.99 2.40
N THR A 152 -5.60 -7.73 1.29
CA THR A 152 -4.41 -7.77 0.42
C THR A 152 -4.77 -7.19 -0.93
N ILE A 153 -4.07 -6.12 -1.30
CA ILE A 153 -4.30 -5.35 -2.52
C ILE A 153 -3.16 -5.63 -3.50
N ARG A 154 -3.51 -6.03 -4.73
CA ARG A 154 -2.61 -6.04 -5.89
C ARG A 154 -2.92 -4.84 -6.77
N PHE A 155 -1.92 -4.38 -7.50
CA PHE A 155 -2.02 -3.22 -8.38
C PHE A 155 -1.13 -3.40 -9.60
N ASP A 156 -1.48 -2.73 -10.69
CA ASP A 156 -0.77 -2.87 -11.96
C ASP A 156 0.49 -1.99 -11.99
N ASN A 157 0.40 -0.79 -11.41
CA ASN A 157 1.48 0.19 -11.44
C ASN A 157 1.43 1.10 -10.21
N CYS A 158 2.58 1.68 -9.87
CA CYS A 158 2.69 2.68 -8.83
C CYS A 158 3.70 3.77 -9.21
N VAL A 159 3.40 5.01 -8.83
CA VAL A 159 4.28 6.17 -9.04
C VAL A 159 4.42 6.93 -7.72
N LEU A 160 5.67 7.22 -7.35
CA LEU A 160 5.96 8.16 -6.28
C LEU A 160 6.01 9.59 -6.85
N GLN A 161 5.09 10.45 -6.41
CA GLN A 161 5.07 11.88 -6.72
C GLN A 161 5.82 12.64 -5.62
N TYR A 162 6.74 13.52 -6.03
CA TYR A 162 7.60 14.32 -5.16
C TYR A 162 7.75 15.75 -5.70
#